data_AF-A0A354IC64-F1
#
_entry.id   AF-A0A354IC64-F1
#
_cell.length_a   1.000
_cell.length_b   1.000
_cell.length_c   1.000
_cell.angle_alpha   90.00
_cell.angle_beta   90.00
_cell.angle_gamma   90.00
#
_symmetry.space_group_name_H-M   'P 1'
#
loop_
_entity.id
_entity.type
_entity.pdbx_description
1 polymer ?
#
loop_
_entity_poly.entity_id
_entity_poly.type
_entity_poly.pdbx_seq_one_letter_code
_entity_poly.pdbx_strand_id
1 'polypeptide(L)'
;MNAGVMEGLIGASSNMKIVDVPMRVYREAERRGDTGTMERAMDYASDFTKRANTYKEKAKEELKLEMDETRELEKLEREEATEKVKEEGAENRERAAGEITDSVEISEEGMALLEQSKSISTEAQVEICQTAEVTEA
;
A
#
# COMPACT_ATOMS: atom_id res chain seq x y z
N MET A 1 -5.57 -14.77 -10.63
CA MET A 1 -7.04 -14.76 -10.76
C MET A 1 -7.51 -16.18 -10.63
N ASN A 2 -8.18 -16.49 -9.52
CA ASN A 2 -8.61 -17.82 -9.16
C ASN A 2 -9.71 -18.34 -10.10
N ALA A 3 -9.78 -19.67 -10.27
CA ALA A 3 -10.73 -20.32 -11.17
C ALA A 3 -12.19 -20.02 -10.79
N GLY A 4 -12.50 -19.94 -9.50
CA GLY A 4 -13.84 -19.62 -9.03
C GLY A 4 -14.28 -18.18 -9.36
N VAL A 5 -13.36 -17.21 -9.28
CA VAL A 5 -13.64 -15.81 -9.67
C VAL A 5 -14.01 -15.75 -11.16
N MET A 6 -13.28 -16.49 -12.00
CA MET A 6 -13.60 -16.59 -13.43
C MET A 6 -14.97 -17.25 -13.66
N GLU A 7 -15.25 -18.36 -12.97
CA GLU A 7 -16.52 -19.08 -13.08
C GLU A 7 -17.69 -18.18 -12.68
N GLY A 8 -17.60 -17.46 -11.57
CA GLY A 8 -18.65 -16.55 -11.13
C GLY A 8 -18.85 -15.36 -12.07
N LEU A 9 -17.79 -14.82 -12.67
CA LEU A 9 -17.91 -13.76 -13.69
C LEU A 9 -18.56 -14.27 -14.99
N ILE A 10 -18.16 -15.45 -15.47
CA ILE A 10 -18.73 -16.07 -16.67
C ILE A 10 -20.19 -16.46 -16.42
N GLY A 11 -20.50 -17.03 -15.26
CA GLY A 11 -21.85 -17.38 -14.82
C GLY A 11 -22.74 -16.15 -14.71
N ALA A 12 -22.27 -15.08 -14.08
CA ALA A 12 -23.03 -13.83 -13.97
C ALA A 12 -23.30 -13.19 -15.35
N SER A 13 -22.26 -13.07 -16.18
CA SER A 13 -22.40 -12.45 -17.51
C SER A 13 -23.30 -13.25 -18.44
N SER A 14 -23.22 -14.58 -18.40
CA SER A 14 -24.07 -15.45 -19.21
C SER A 14 -25.54 -15.36 -18.79
N ASN A 15 -25.82 -15.38 -17.48
CA ASN A 15 -27.19 -15.23 -16.99
C ASN A 15 -27.76 -13.84 -17.29
N MET A 16 -26.98 -12.75 -17.19
CA MET A 16 -27.44 -11.41 -17.58
C MET A 16 -27.77 -11.33 -19.07
N LYS A 17 -26.99 -11.97 -19.95
CA LYS A 17 -27.33 -12.02 -21.40
C LYS A 17 -28.63 -12.76 -21.66
N ILE A 18 -28.93 -13.80 -20.88
CA ILE A 18 -30.15 -14.59 -21.04
C ILE A 18 -31.39 -13.76 -20.65
N VAL A 19 -31.28 -12.81 -19.71
CA VAL A 19 -32.38 -11.89 -19.31
C VAL A 19 -32.94 -11.08 -20.50
N ASP A 20 -32.14 -10.81 -21.53
CA ASP A 20 -32.60 -10.07 -22.71
C ASP A 20 -33.72 -10.79 -23.47
N VAL A 21 -33.73 -12.13 -23.44
CA VAL A 21 -34.71 -12.96 -24.15
C VAL A 21 -36.13 -12.77 -23.57
N PRO A 22 -36.40 -13.03 -22.27
CA PRO A 22 -37.71 -12.76 -21.70
C PRO A 22 -38.08 -11.27 -21.81
N MET A 23 -37.12 -10.34 -21.75
CA MET A 23 -37.43 -8.92 -21.89
C MET A 23 -37.87 -8.53 -23.32
N ARG A 24 -37.43 -9.25 -24.35
CA ARG A 24 -37.97 -9.12 -25.72
C ARG A 24 -39.40 -9.66 -25.79
N VAL A 25 -39.65 -10.84 -25.21
CA VAL A 25 -40.99 -11.45 -25.17
C VAL A 25 -41.98 -10.56 -24.41
N TYR A 26 -41.57 -9.98 -23.28
CA TYR A 26 -42.36 -9.03 -22.51
C TYR A 26 -42.82 -7.84 -23.38
N ARG A 27 -41.88 -7.22 -24.11
CA ARG A 27 -42.19 -6.08 -24.99
C ARG A 27 -43.13 -6.45 -26.15
N GLU A 28 -43.07 -7.69 -26.62
CA GLU A 28 -44.01 -8.17 -27.64
C GLU A 28 -45.40 -8.42 -27.06
N ALA A 29 -45.47 -9.04 -25.87
CA ALA A 29 -46.72 -9.28 -25.15
C ALA A 29 -47.41 -7.97 -24.74
N GLU A 30 -46.64 -6.97 -24.32
CA GLU A 30 -47.12 -5.63 -23.97
C GLU A 30 -47.85 -4.96 -25.16
N ARG A 31 -47.29 -5.07 -26.38
CA ARG A 31 -47.95 -4.55 -27.60
C ARG A 31 -49.26 -5.26 -27.93
N ARG A 32 -49.38 -6.53 -27.55
CA ARG A 32 -50.59 -7.35 -27.77
C ARG A 32 -51.59 -7.23 -26.62
N GLY A 33 -51.21 -6.61 -25.49
CA GLY A 33 -52.00 -6.55 -24.26
C GLY A 33 -52.12 -7.90 -23.55
N ASP A 34 -51.23 -8.85 -23.81
CA ASP A 34 -51.24 -10.18 -23.18
C ASP A 34 -50.50 -10.14 -21.83
N THR A 35 -51.25 -9.86 -20.77
CA THR A 35 -50.73 -9.76 -19.41
C THR A 35 -50.21 -11.09 -18.86
N GLY A 36 -50.75 -12.23 -19.30
CA GLY A 36 -50.33 -13.55 -18.85
C GLY A 36 -48.92 -13.90 -19.36
N THR A 37 -48.62 -13.55 -20.61
CA THR A 37 -47.28 -13.73 -21.17
C THR A 37 -46.28 -12.72 -20.59
N MET A 38 -46.73 -11.50 -20.25
CA MET A 38 -45.90 -10.50 -19.59
C MET A 38 -45.41 -10.96 -18.21
N GLU A 39 -46.32 -11.48 -17.37
CA GLU A 39 -45.99 -11.97 -16.02
C GLU A 39 -44.98 -13.12 -16.08
N ARG A 40 -45.25 -14.12 -16.93
CA ARG A 40 -44.32 -15.25 -17.12
C ARG A 40 -42.95 -14.81 -17.60
N ALA A 41 -42.88 -13.85 -18.53
CA ALA A 41 -41.60 -13.33 -19.02
C ALA A 41 -40.82 -12.63 -17.89
N MET A 42 -41.50 -11.82 -17.07
CA MET A 42 -40.91 -11.18 -15.90
C MET A 42 -40.40 -12.21 -14.87
N ASP A 43 -41.13 -13.30 -14.65
CA ASP A 43 -40.69 -14.37 -13.74
C ASP A 43 -39.38 -15.00 -14.20
N TYR A 44 -39.27 -15.35 -15.49
CA TYR A 44 -38.03 -15.86 -16.06
C TYR A 44 -36.89 -14.84 -15.93
N ALA A 45 -37.14 -13.57 -16.25
CA ALA A 45 -36.16 -12.50 -16.11
C ALA A 45 -35.66 -12.37 -14.66
N SER A 46 -36.59 -12.44 -13.69
CA SER A 46 -36.30 -12.41 -12.25
C SER A 46 -35.40 -13.56 -11.83
N ASP A 47 -35.69 -14.78 -12.27
CA ASP A 47 -34.90 -15.96 -11.93
C ASP A 47 -33.48 -15.92 -12.49
N PHE A 48 -33.30 -15.51 -13.74
CA PHE A 48 -31.97 -15.33 -14.32
C PHE A 48 -31.20 -14.19 -13.64
N THR A 49 -31.88 -13.11 -13.26
CA THR A 49 -31.26 -12.01 -12.54
C THR A 49 -30.80 -12.44 -11.14
N LYS A 50 -31.62 -13.22 -10.42
CA LYS A 50 -31.22 -13.81 -9.13
C LYS A 50 -29.99 -14.69 -9.28
N ARG A 51 -29.99 -15.60 -10.26
CA ARG A 51 -28.83 -16.47 -10.54
C ARG A 51 -27.58 -15.65 -10.85
N ALA A 52 -27.69 -14.64 -11.71
CA ALA A 52 -26.57 -13.77 -12.04
C ALA A 52 -25.99 -13.07 -10.79
N ASN A 53 -26.85 -12.59 -9.90
CA ASN A 53 -26.42 -11.97 -8.64
C ASN A 53 -25.72 -12.96 -7.72
N THR A 54 -26.22 -14.20 -7.58
CA THR A 54 -25.55 -15.22 -6.76
C THR A 54 -24.15 -15.55 -7.26
N TYR A 55 -23.94 -15.65 -8.58
CA TYR A 55 -22.60 -15.86 -9.15
C TYR A 55 -21.68 -14.66 -8.94
N LYS A 56 -22.24 -13.44 -9.05
CA LYS A 56 -21.49 -12.20 -8.78
C LYS A 56 -21.05 -12.10 -7.32
N GLU A 57 -21.89 -12.52 -6.38
CA GLU A 57 -21.57 -12.53 -4.95
C GLU A 57 -20.46 -13.54 -4.64
N LYS A 58 -20.58 -14.77 -5.14
CA LYS A 58 -19.53 -15.79 -5.02
C LYS A 58 -18.19 -15.31 -5.58
N ALA A 59 -18.18 -14.76 -6.79
CA ALA A 59 -16.97 -14.20 -7.39
C ALA A 59 -16.35 -13.08 -6.55
N LYS A 60 -17.17 -12.23 -5.91
CA LYS A 60 -16.69 -11.15 -5.05
C LYS A 60 -16.08 -11.68 -3.75
N GLU A 61 -16.66 -12.71 -3.16
CA GLU A 61 -16.13 -13.33 -1.95
C GLU A 61 -14.77 -13.98 -2.23
N GLU A 62 -14.68 -14.77 -3.29
CA GLU A 62 -13.43 -15.44 -3.67
C GLU A 62 -12.34 -14.45 -4.10
N LEU A 63 -12.71 -13.35 -4.77
CA LEU A 63 -11.75 -12.30 -5.13
C LEU A 63 -11.21 -11.60 -3.88
N LYS A 64 -12.04 -11.34 -2.86
CA LYS A 64 -11.57 -10.74 -1.61
C LYS A 64 -10.55 -11.63 -0.91
N LEU A 65 -10.84 -12.93 -0.82
CA LEU A 65 -9.92 -13.91 -0.25
C LEU A 65 -8.59 -13.92 -1.03
N GLU A 66 -8.64 -13.97 -2.37
CA GLU A 66 -7.42 -13.90 -3.20
C GLU A 66 -6.63 -12.60 -2.96
N MET A 67 -7.31 -11.45 -2.83
CA MET A 67 -6.67 -10.16 -2.58
C MET A 67 -6.03 -10.09 -1.18
N ASP A 68 -6.66 -10.68 -0.17
CA ASP A 68 -6.11 -10.72 1.18
C ASP A 68 -4.91 -11.68 1.27
N GLU A 69 -4.99 -12.87 0.67
CA GLU A 69 -3.89 -13.84 0.59
C GLU A 69 -2.67 -13.26 -0.14
N THR A 70 -2.88 -12.65 -1.31
CA THR A 70 -1.80 -11.99 -2.07
C THR A 70 -1.16 -10.86 -1.26
N ARG A 71 -1.95 -10.07 -0.53
CA ARG A 71 -1.44 -9.01 0.34
C ARG A 71 -0.63 -9.55 1.52
N GLU A 72 -0.98 -10.70 2.08
CA GLU A 72 -0.20 -11.34 3.13
C GLU A 72 1.12 -11.90 2.60
N LEU A 73 1.10 -12.57 1.44
CA LEU A 73 2.31 -13.04 0.78
C LEU A 73 3.27 -11.90 0.44
N GLU A 74 2.76 -10.81 -0.13
CA GLU A 74 3.57 -9.63 -0.43
C GLU A 74 4.20 -9.00 0.82
N LYS A 75 3.50 -9.03 1.97
CA LYS A 75 4.06 -8.55 3.23
C LYS A 75 5.16 -9.47 3.73
N LEU A 76 4.96 -10.79 3.68
CA LEU A 76 5.98 -11.77 4.08
C LEU A 76 7.23 -11.64 3.20
N GLU A 77 7.06 -11.57 1.88
CA GLU A 77 8.18 -11.38 0.95
C GLU A 77 8.93 -10.07 1.24
N ARG A 78 8.20 -9.00 1.56
CA ARG A 78 8.79 -7.72 1.94
C ARG A 78 9.53 -7.78 3.27
N GLU A 79 8.97 -8.47 4.26
CA GLU A 79 9.60 -8.67 5.56
C GLU A 79 10.88 -9.50 5.41
N GLU A 80 10.83 -10.64 4.71
CA GLU A 80 12.02 -11.46 4.41
C GLU A 80 13.09 -10.66 3.65
N ALA A 81 12.70 -9.85 2.67
CA ALA A 81 13.64 -8.99 1.96
C ALA A 81 14.30 -7.96 2.90
N THR A 82 13.53 -7.37 3.81
CA THR A 82 14.09 -6.44 4.81
C THR A 82 14.94 -7.13 5.87
N GLU A 83 14.62 -8.37 6.27
CA GLU A 83 15.45 -9.14 7.19
C GLU A 83 16.79 -9.50 6.55
N LYS A 84 16.79 -9.98 5.31
CA LYS A 84 18.04 -10.26 4.56
C LYS A 84 18.92 -9.02 4.46
N VAL A 85 18.34 -7.85 4.16
CA VAL A 85 19.10 -6.58 4.11
C VAL A 85 19.62 -6.17 5.50
N LYS A 86 18.86 -6.43 6.57
CA LYS A 86 19.33 -6.15 7.95
C LYS A 86 20.44 -7.09 8.37
N GLU A 87 20.36 -8.37 8.05
CA GLU A 87 21.39 -9.37 8.32
C GLU A 87 22.67 -9.05 7.56
N GLU A 88 22.58 -8.82 6.24
CA GLU A 88 23.72 -8.39 5.42
C GLU A 88 24.30 -7.07 5.94
N GLY A 89 23.44 -6.11 6.30
CA GLY A 89 23.87 -4.82 6.86
C GLY A 89 24.44 -4.91 8.28
N ALA A 90 24.15 -5.97 9.04
CA ALA A 90 24.74 -6.24 10.34
C ALA A 90 26.09 -6.94 10.18
N GLU A 91 26.18 -7.96 9.31
CA GLU A 91 27.43 -8.65 8.99
C GLU A 91 28.44 -7.67 8.36
N ASN A 92 27.99 -6.78 7.47
CA ASN A 92 28.85 -5.77 6.88
C ASN A 92 29.27 -4.69 7.90
N ARG A 93 28.43 -4.39 8.91
CA ARG A 93 28.80 -3.51 10.02
C ARG A 93 29.80 -4.16 10.97
N GLU A 94 29.69 -5.46 11.21
CA GLU A 94 30.63 -6.22 12.03
C GLU A 94 31.99 -6.34 11.32
N ARG A 95 32.00 -6.59 10.01
CA ARG A 95 33.21 -6.50 9.17
C ARG A 95 33.80 -5.09 9.19
N ALA A 96 32.99 -4.05 8.99
CA ALA A 96 33.44 -2.66 9.00
C ALA A 96 33.86 -2.15 10.40
N ALA A 97 33.34 -2.73 11.49
CA ALA A 97 33.81 -2.45 12.84
C ALA A 97 35.19 -3.08 13.13
N GLY A 98 35.57 -4.11 12.37
CA GLY A 98 36.92 -4.69 12.37
C GLY A 98 37.91 -3.96 11.45
N GLU A 99 37.44 -3.27 10.41
CA GLU A 99 38.27 -2.48 9.50
C GLU A 99 38.28 -1.00 9.90
N ILE A 100 39.31 -0.66 10.69
CA ILE A 100 39.98 0.65 10.76
C ILE A 100 39.03 1.84 11.00
N THR A 101 38.89 2.25 12.27
CA THR A 101 38.59 3.65 12.56
C THR A 101 39.61 4.51 11.82
N ASP A 102 39.16 5.31 10.87
CA ASP A 102 40.01 6.27 10.15
C ASP A 102 40.54 7.28 11.19
N SER A 103 41.71 6.98 11.76
CA SER A 103 42.36 7.83 12.73
C SER A 103 42.98 8.98 11.95
N VAL A 104 42.26 10.08 11.86
CA VAL A 104 42.78 11.32 11.30
C VAL A 104 43.84 11.84 12.29
N GLU A 105 45.11 11.68 11.95
CA GLU A 105 46.21 12.30 12.68
C GLU A 105 46.17 13.81 12.44
N ILE A 106 45.87 14.58 13.49
CA ILE A 106 45.91 16.03 13.44
C ILE A 106 47.39 16.45 13.48
N SER A 107 47.85 17.11 12.42
CA SER A 107 49.18 17.72 12.37
C SER A 107 49.41 18.64 13.58
N GLU A 108 50.63 18.69 14.12
CA GLU A 108 50.99 19.51 15.29
C GLU A 108 50.55 20.98 15.15
N GLU A 109 50.62 21.53 13.93
CA GLU A 109 50.14 22.89 13.61
C GLU A 109 48.62 23.03 13.73
N GLY A 110 47.87 21.98 13.38
CA GLY A 110 46.41 21.92 13.51
C GLY A 110 45.95 21.84 14.96
N MET A 111 46.74 21.22 15.85
CA MET A 111 46.45 21.16 17.28
C MET A 111 46.62 22.55 17.93
N ALA A 112 47.66 23.29 17.55
CA ALA A 112 47.90 24.65 18.03
C ALA A 112 46.80 25.65 17.63
N LEU A 113 46.27 25.53 16.40
CA LEU A 113 45.13 26.35 15.95
C LEU A 113 43.83 26.03 16.72
N LEU A 114 43.66 24.78 17.16
CA LEU A 114 42.51 24.35 17.96
C LEU A 114 42.59 24.88 19.40
N GLU A 115 43.79 24.95 19.98
CA GLU A 115 44.02 25.61 21.26
C GLU A 115 43.80 27.13 21.18
N GLN A 116 44.28 27.80 20.12
CA GLN A 116 44.04 29.22 19.91
C GLN A 116 42.56 29.57 19.72
N SER A 117 41.80 28.75 18.98
CA SER A 117 40.36 28.97 18.83
C SER A 117 39.58 28.74 20.14
N LYS A 118 40.07 27.85 21.02
CA LYS A 118 39.52 27.68 22.38
C LYS A 118 39.77 28.90 23.27
N SER A 119 40.98 29.48 23.24
CA SER A 119 41.28 30.71 23.99
C SER A 119 40.47 31.91 23.48
N ILE A 120 40.31 32.02 22.16
CA ILE A 120 39.46 33.06 21.53
C ILE A 120 37.98 32.90 21.93
N SER A 121 37.47 31.66 22.06
CA SER A 121 36.10 31.42 22.50
C SER A 121 35.87 31.78 23.98
N THR A 122 36.89 31.67 24.84
CA THR A 122 36.79 32.12 26.24
C THR A 122 36.89 33.64 26.37
N GLU A 123 37.69 34.29 25.51
CA GLU A 123 37.80 35.76 25.49
C GLU A 123 36.54 36.42 24.91
N ALA A 124 35.92 35.82 23.90
CA ALA A 124 34.64 36.30 23.35
C ALA A 124 33.47 36.21 24.35
N GLN A 125 33.51 35.30 25.32
CA GLN A 125 32.52 35.24 26.41
C GLN A 125 32.79 36.27 27.51
N VAL A 126 34.05 36.65 27.73
CA VAL A 126 34.44 37.67 28.72
C VAL A 126 34.08 39.08 28.22
N GLU A 127 34.21 39.36 26.93
CA GLU A 127 33.90 40.68 26.34
C GLU A 127 32.39 40.97 26.26
N ILE A 128 31.55 39.94 26.04
CA ILE A 128 30.08 40.09 26.08
C ILE A 128 29.60 40.40 27.52
N CYS A 129 30.28 39.89 28.54
CA CYS A 129 29.88 40.13 29.93
C CYS A 129 30.23 41.55 30.43
N GLN A 130 31.33 42.14 29.96
CA GLN A 130 31.75 43.48 30.36
C GLN A 130 30.99 44.61 29.64
N THR A 131 30.44 44.36 28.46
CA THR A 131 29.65 45.37 27.73
C THR A 131 28.21 45.49 28.21
N ALA A 132 27.70 44.53 28.99
CA ALA A 132 26.37 44.58 29.62
C ALA A 132 26.36 45.39 30.93
N GLU A 133 27.49 45.52 31.64
CA GLU A 133 27.57 46.25 32.93
C GLU A 133 27.76 47.77 32.78
N VAL A 134 28.09 48.28 31.58
CA VAL A 134 28.38 49.73 31.38
C VAL A 134 27.15 50.54 30.92
N THR A 135 26.01 49.90 30.63
CA THR A 135 24.79 50.61 30.18
C THR A 135 23.71 50.82 31.26
N GLU A 136 23.96 50.47 32.53
CA GLU A 136 23.02 50.65 33.65
C GLU A 136 23.50 51.62 34.75
N ALA A 137 24.36 52.59 34.45
CA ALA A 137 24.72 53.68 35.37
C ALA A 137 24.45 55.08 34.79
#